data_AF-A0A7C4J7T5-F1
#
_entry.id   AF-A0A7C4J7T5-F1
#
_cell.length_a   1.000
_cell.length_b   1.000
_cell.length_c   1.000
_cell.angle_alpha   90.00
_cell.angle_beta   90.00
_cell.angle_gamma   90.00
#
_symmetry.space_group_name_H-M   'P 1'
#
loop_
_entity.id
_entity.type
_entity.pdbx_description
1 polymer ?
#
loop_
_entity_poly.entity_id
_entity_poly.type
_entity_poly.pdbx_seq_one_letter_code
_entity_poly.pdbx_strand_id
1 'polypeptide(L)'
;MSKVAWDRLSPADQATVQAAVNQVSSGGAVEIQNSGRYVEPGLSITVNAQRRVEIRSVNERRATIVLTTDFSVPQDLTITGGDDSELILNGLLIIGGALAVSGRLSKLTLRHCTLVPGLAVDQAGQPLHLSTPSLRVNTDTDITTVVELDRCISGPLQLADNVNVSVRDSIIDGLGVTMTVITGDTATIERSTILGATKVKQLDLGSESIFMQDVIVTRRQLGCVRFSYVPRDSVTPERYRCQPDLALKDVTAIPDQDNIRARLTPSFTALRYGDAAYTQLSNQCAVEIATGAEDGSEMGAFSLVKQAHRVANLRASLDEYLRFGLEAGIFFAS
;
A
#
# COMPACT_ATOMS: atom_id res chain seq x y z
N MET A 1 -28.91 -2.55 7.65
CA MET A 1 -28.39 -2.90 6.30
C MET A 1 -29.19 -4.10 5.82
N SER A 2 -29.91 -4.00 4.70
CA SER A 2 -30.41 -5.19 4.04
C SER A 2 -29.18 -6.00 3.59
N LYS A 3 -28.79 -6.97 4.43
CA LYS A 3 -28.00 -8.08 3.95
C LYS A 3 -28.89 -8.80 2.96
N VAL A 4 -28.51 -8.81 1.69
CA VAL A 4 -28.79 -10.03 0.93
C VAL A 4 -28.04 -11.11 1.70
N ALA A 5 -28.78 -11.97 2.40
CA ALA A 5 -28.21 -13.15 3.03
C ALA A 5 -27.92 -14.11 1.89
N TRP A 6 -26.66 -14.20 1.52
CA TRP A 6 -26.13 -15.12 0.53
C TRP A 6 -26.07 -16.52 1.16
N ASP A 7 -27.23 -17.17 1.32
CA ASP A 7 -27.24 -18.61 1.50
C ASP A 7 -26.84 -19.24 0.17
N ARG A 8 -25.51 -19.42 0.04
CA ARG A 8 -24.81 -20.14 -1.02
C ARG A 8 -25.06 -19.59 -2.42
N LEU A 9 -24.21 -18.67 -2.86
CA LEU A 9 -23.75 -18.71 -4.25
C LEU A 9 -22.23 -18.61 -4.24
N SER A 10 -21.62 -19.76 -4.47
CA SER A 10 -20.27 -19.84 -5.01
C SER A 10 -20.25 -19.09 -6.35
N PRO A 11 -19.09 -18.69 -6.88
CA PRO A 11 -18.93 -18.28 -8.28
C PRO A 11 -19.42 -19.31 -9.32
N ALA A 12 -20.15 -20.34 -8.92
CA ALA A 12 -20.82 -21.34 -9.75
C ALA A 12 -22.20 -20.90 -10.27
N ASP A 13 -22.82 -19.84 -9.73
CA ASP A 13 -24.23 -19.52 -10.05
C ASP A 13 -24.44 -18.26 -10.91
N GLN A 14 -23.36 -17.53 -11.25
CA GLN A 14 -23.36 -16.42 -12.21
C GLN A 14 -22.21 -16.65 -13.21
N ALA A 15 -22.43 -16.33 -14.48
CA ALA A 15 -21.43 -16.59 -15.52
C ALA A 15 -20.15 -15.73 -15.38
N THR A 16 -20.24 -14.56 -14.72
CA THR A 16 -19.13 -13.58 -14.57
C THR A 16 -19.25 -12.77 -13.27
N VAL A 17 -18.13 -12.17 -12.84
CA VAL A 17 -18.08 -11.20 -11.73
C VAL A 17 -18.89 -9.95 -12.07
N GLN A 18 -18.85 -9.47 -13.32
CA GLN A 18 -19.65 -8.32 -13.76
C GLN A 18 -21.15 -8.53 -13.51
N ALA A 19 -21.68 -9.73 -13.77
CA ALA A 19 -23.09 -10.04 -13.54
C ALA A 19 -23.47 -9.92 -12.05
N ALA A 20 -22.59 -10.35 -11.15
CA ALA A 20 -22.80 -10.21 -9.70
C ALA A 20 -22.71 -8.75 -9.24
N VAL A 21 -21.74 -7.98 -9.77
CA VAL A 21 -21.56 -6.55 -9.48
C VAL A 21 -22.80 -5.74 -9.86
N ASN A 22 -23.41 -6.02 -11.02
CA ASN A 22 -24.59 -5.30 -11.48
C ASN A 22 -25.78 -5.41 -10.50
N GLN A 23 -25.90 -6.54 -9.80
CA GLN A 23 -26.99 -6.80 -8.85
C GLN A 23 -26.85 -6.01 -7.55
N VAL A 24 -25.64 -5.54 -7.21
CA VAL A 24 -25.39 -4.84 -5.94
C VAL A 24 -25.23 -3.33 -6.11
N SER A 25 -25.40 -2.77 -7.31
CA SER A 25 -25.26 -1.31 -7.54
C SER A 25 -26.13 -0.44 -6.64
N SER A 26 -27.28 -0.94 -6.18
CA SER A 26 -28.17 -0.30 -5.19
C SER A 26 -27.77 -0.53 -3.72
N GLY A 27 -26.55 -1.05 -3.48
CA GLY A 27 -26.01 -1.40 -2.18
C GLY A 27 -26.01 -2.91 -1.93
N GLY A 28 -24.99 -3.40 -1.25
CA GLY A 28 -24.81 -4.83 -0.96
C GLY A 28 -23.35 -5.26 -1.00
N ALA A 29 -23.11 -6.57 -1.10
CA ALA A 29 -21.77 -7.11 -1.26
C ALA A 29 -21.76 -8.28 -2.25
N VAL A 30 -20.71 -8.40 -3.05
CA VAL A 30 -20.35 -9.58 -3.83
C VAL A 30 -19.25 -10.32 -3.08
N GLU A 31 -19.46 -11.61 -2.82
CA GLU A 31 -18.50 -12.43 -2.07
C GLU A 31 -17.98 -13.60 -2.91
N ILE A 32 -16.67 -13.60 -3.18
CA ILE A 32 -15.97 -14.61 -3.98
C ILE A 32 -15.46 -15.72 -3.05
N GLN A 33 -15.99 -16.93 -3.23
CA GLN A 33 -15.80 -18.05 -2.29
C GLN A 33 -14.45 -18.79 -2.40
N ASN A 34 -13.63 -18.49 -3.41
CA ASN A 34 -12.39 -19.21 -3.68
C ASN A 34 -11.26 -18.27 -4.14
N SER A 35 -10.05 -18.80 -4.35
CA SER A 35 -8.88 -18.06 -4.86
C SER A 35 -8.68 -18.22 -6.37
N GLY A 36 -9.79 -18.37 -7.11
CA GLY A 36 -9.80 -18.59 -8.55
C GLY A 36 -9.35 -17.36 -9.35
N ARG A 37 -9.18 -17.57 -10.65
CA ARG A 37 -8.82 -16.55 -11.64
C ARG A 37 -10.05 -16.21 -12.49
N TYR A 38 -10.48 -14.95 -12.46
CA TYR A 38 -11.67 -14.42 -13.13
C TYR A 38 -11.24 -13.44 -14.22
N VAL A 39 -11.49 -13.78 -15.48
CA VAL A 39 -11.15 -12.93 -16.64
C VAL A 39 -12.35 -12.06 -16.98
N GLU A 40 -12.23 -10.77 -16.69
CA GLU A 40 -13.32 -9.79 -16.72
C GLU A 40 -12.86 -8.54 -17.51
N PRO A 41 -12.62 -8.65 -18.82
CA PRO A 41 -12.29 -7.49 -19.64
C PRO A 41 -13.43 -6.48 -19.65
N GLY A 42 -13.09 -5.21 -19.39
CA GLY A 42 -14.08 -4.13 -19.29
C GLY A 42 -14.96 -4.19 -18.03
N LEU A 43 -14.51 -4.84 -16.95
CA LEU A 43 -15.21 -4.83 -15.67
C LEU A 43 -15.52 -3.39 -15.24
N SER A 44 -16.76 -3.16 -14.85
CA SER A 44 -17.29 -1.86 -14.44
C SER A 44 -18.10 -1.99 -13.15
N ILE A 45 -17.91 -1.05 -12.23
CA ILE A 45 -18.60 -1.00 -10.95
C ILE A 45 -19.29 0.35 -10.84
N THR A 46 -20.62 0.33 -10.82
CA THR A 46 -21.44 1.51 -10.55
C THR A 46 -22.01 1.41 -9.14
N VAL A 47 -21.79 2.45 -8.33
CA VAL A 47 -22.38 2.56 -6.99
C VAL A 47 -23.39 3.70 -7.00
N ASN A 48 -24.66 3.38 -6.79
CA ASN A 48 -25.72 4.39 -6.78
C ASN A 48 -25.56 5.37 -5.61
N ALA A 49 -26.16 6.55 -5.74
CA ALA A 49 -26.11 7.57 -4.70
C ALA A 49 -26.59 7.03 -3.34
N GLN A 50 -25.87 7.42 -2.27
CA GLN A 50 -26.12 7.05 -0.88
C GLN A 50 -26.05 5.54 -0.62
N ARG A 51 -25.37 4.79 -1.50
CA ARG A 51 -25.18 3.33 -1.37
C ARG A 51 -23.73 2.97 -1.10
N ARG A 52 -23.58 1.83 -0.45
CA ARG A 52 -22.30 1.19 -0.15
C ARG A 52 -22.26 -0.18 -0.80
N VAL A 53 -21.22 -0.41 -1.59
CA VAL A 53 -20.97 -1.69 -2.28
C VAL A 53 -19.64 -2.25 -1.81
N GLU A 54 -19.61 -3.56 -1.57
CA GLU A 54 -18.39 -4.28 -1.22
C GLU A 54 -18.16 -5.46 -2.18
N ILE A 55 -16.96 -5.59 -2.74
CA ILE A 55 -16.55 -6.78 -3.48
C ILE A 55 -15.41 -7.41 -2.70
N ARG A 56 -15.59 -8.64 -2.26
CA ARG A 56 -14.63 -9.28 -1.37
C ARG A 56 -14.38 -10.74 -1.69
N SER A 57 -13.19 -11.21 -1.38
CA SER A 57 -12.94 -12.64 -1.16
C SER A 57 -13.42 -13.04 0.24
N VAL A 58 -13.84 -14.29 0.41
CA VAL A 58 -14.01 -14.86 1.76
C VAL A 58 -12.67 -14.93 2.50
N ASN A 59 -12.72 -15.02 3.83
CA ASN A 59 -11.53 -15.15 4.66
C ASN A 59 -10.62 -16.29 4.16
N GLU A 60 -9.31 -16.06 4.25
CA GLU A 60 -8.25 -16.98 3.81
C GLU A 60 -8.24 -17.27 2.30
N ARG A 61 -9.00 -16.51 1.50
CA ARG A 61 -8.99 -16.59 0.03
C ARG A 61 -8.55 -15.25 -0.57
N ARG A 62 -7.95 -15.34 -1.76
CA ARG A 62 -7.57 -14.20 -2.58
C ARG A 62 -7.92 -14.44 -4.04
N ALA A 63 -9.09 -13.97 -4.46
CA ALA A 63 -9.52 -14.03 -5.85
C ALA A 63 -8.62 -13.17 -6.74
N THR A 64 -8.31 -13.67 -7.94
CA THR A 64 -7.56 -12.93 -8.96
C THR A 64 -8.51 -12.41 -10.02
N ILE A 65 -8.64 -11.09 -10.13
CA ILE A 65 -9.41 -10.41 -11.18
C ILE A 65 -8.44 -9.98 -12.28
N VAL A 66 -8.66 -10.50 -13.49
CA VAL A 66 -7.86 -10.24 -14.68
C VAL A 66 -8.65 -9.35 -15.61
N LEU A 67 -8.23 -8.10 -15.75
CA LEU A 67 -8.99 -7.07 -16.46
C LEU A 67 -8.76 -7.06 -17.97
N THR A 68 -7.87 -7.89 -18.51
CA THR A 68 -7.61 -7.96 -19.96
C THR A 68 -7.41 -9.39 -20.42
N THR A 69 -7.57 -9.62 -21.71
CA THR A 69 -7.20 -10.87 -22.38
C THR A 69 -5.80 -10.81 -23.00
N ASP A 70 -5.25 -9.62 -23.17
CA ASP A 70 -3.88 -9.37 -23.65
C ASP A 70 -3.18 -8.39 -22.70
N PHE A 71 -2.18 -8.87 -21.96
CA PHE A 71 -1.44 -8.05 -20.99
C PHE A 71 -0.60 -6.94 -21.63
N SER A 72 -0.40 -6.98 -22.95
CA SER A 72 0.24 -5.89 -23.71
C SER A 72 -0.68 -4.67 -23.87
N VAL A 73 -1.99 -4.89 -23.78
CA VAL A 73 -3.03 -3.86 -23.92
C VAL A 73 -3.88 -3.86 -22.64
N PRO A 74 -3.51 -3.07 -21.62
CA PRO A 74 -4.23 -3.04 -20.37
C PRO A 74 -5.64 -2.47 -20.57
N GLN A 75 -6.59 -2.95 -19.76
CA GLN A 75 -7.96 -2.43 -19.74
C GLN A 75 -8.34 -2.11 -18.30
N ASP A 76 -8.84 -0.91 -18.05
CA ASP A 76 -9.11 -0.48 -16.69
C ASP A 76 -10.40 -1.09 -16.12
N LEU A 77 -10.37 -1.31 -14.80
CA LEU A 77 -11.58 -1.45 -13.99
C LEU A 77 -12.19 -0.06 -13.83
N THR A 78 -13.34 0.17 -14.46
CA THR A 78 -14.04 1.46 -14.36
C THR A 78 -14.92 1.48 -13.12
N ILE A 79 -14.78 2.52 -12.29
CA ILE A 79 -15.57 2.72 -11.08
C ILE A 79 -16.26 4.08 -11.17
N THR A 80 -17.59 4.08 -11.05
CA THR A 80 -18.40 5.30 -11.07
C THR A 80 -19.31 5.35 -9.85
N GLY A 81 -19.16 6.39 -9.01
CA GLY A 81 -20.00 6.61 -7.84
C GLY A 81 -21.04 7.70 -8.06
N GLY A 82 -22.22 7.57 -7.46
CA GLY A 82 -23.17 8.67 -7.24
C GLY A 82 -22.87 9.43 -5.95
N ASP A 83 -23.66 10.47 -5.64
CA ASP A 83 -23.50 11.26 -4.41
C ASP A 83 -23.43 10.40 -3.15
N ASP A 84 -22.51 10.70 -2.23
CA ASP A 84 -22.35 9.99 -0.96
C ASP A 84 -22.23 8.45 -1.09
N SER A 85 -21.65 7.97 -2.19
CA SER A 85 -21.48 6.54 -2.45
C SER A 85 -20.12 6.01 -2.02
N GLU A 86 -20.10 4.76 -1.54
CA GLU A 86 -18.89 4.09 -1.05
C GLU A 86 -18.63 2.76 -1.76
N LEU A 87 -17.38 2.52 -2.15
CA LEU A 87 -16.93 1.23 -2.67
C LEU A 87 -15.83 0.64 -1.80
N ILE A 88 -15.94 -0.65 -1.48
CA ILE A 88 -14.91 -1.42 -0.78
C ILE A 88 -14.48 -2.59 -1.64
N LEU A 89 -13.18 -2.74 -1.85
CA LEU A 89 -12.56 -3.93 -2.42
C LEU A 89 -11.72 -4.60 -1.33
N ASN A 90 -11.95 -5.89 -1.09
CA ASN A 90 -11.31 -6.61 0.01
C ASN A 90 -10.76 -7.98 -0.40
N GLY A 91 -9.46 -8.21 -0.20
CA GLY A 91 -8.85 -9.51 -0.46
C GLY A 91 -8.76 -9.87 -1.94
N LEU A 92 -8.54 -8.89 -2.81
CA LEU A 92 -8.47 -9.10 -4.28
C LEU A 92 -7.05 -8.91 -4.80
N LEU A 93 -6.61 -9.78 -5.70
CA LEU A 93 -5.47 -9.55 -6.60
C LEU A 93 -6.00 -9.05 -7.94
N ILE A 94 -5.64 -7.85 -8.36
CA ILE A 94 -6.12 -7.23 -9.59
C ILE A 94 -4.93 -7.05 -10.53
N ILE A 95 -5.05 -7.58 -11.75
CA ILE A 95 -4.01 -7.61 -12.78
C ILE A 95 -4.62 -7.26 -14.15
N GLY A 96 -3.82 -6.67 -15.03
CA GLY A 96 -4.16 -6.40 -16.42
C GLY A 96 -4.74 -5.00 -16.69
N GLY A 97 -4.78 -4.13 -15.68
CA GLY A 97 -5.36 -2.80 -15.80
C GLY A 97 -5.30 -1.99 -14.53
N ALA A 98 -5.57 -0.68 -14.64
CA ALA A 98 -5.67 0.20 -13.49
C ALA A 98 -7.11 0.25 -12.96
N LEU A 99 -7.28 0.77 -11.75
CA LEU A 99 -8.58 1.24 -11.27
C LEU A 99 -8.76 2.68 -11.73
N ALA A 100 -9.81 2.95 -12.49
CA ALA A 100 -10.17 4.29 -12.94
C ALA A 100 -11.47 4.72 -12.26
N VAL A 101 -11.37 5.65 -11.30
CA VAL A 101 -12.49 6.12 -10.48
C VAL A 101 -12.95 7.50 -10.95
N SER A 102 -14.26 7.64 -11.13
CA SER A 102 -14.91 8.86 -11.61
C SER A 102 -16.29 9.10 -10.96
N GLY A 103 -16.92 10.22 -11.32
CA GLY A 103 -18.22 10.62 -10.79
C GLY A 103 -18.10 11.21 -9.39
N ARG A 104 -19.06 10.87 -8.53
CA ARG A 104 -19.27 11.49 -7.21
C ARG A 104 -19.03 10.55 -6.04
N LEU A 105 -18.17 9.55 -6.23
CA LEU A 105 -17.79 8.58 -5.18
C LEU A 105 -17.20 9.33 -3.97
N SER A 106 -17.81 9.18 -2.80
CA SER A 106 -17.31 9.82 -1.57
C SER A 106 -16.15 9.04 -0.98
N LYS A 107 -16.17 7.70 -1.05
CA LYS A 107 -15.14 6.85 -0.46
C LYS A 107 -14.81 5.60 -1.28
N LEU A 108 -13.51 5.39 -1.52
CA LEU A 108 -12.95 4.12 -1.99
C LEU A 108 -12.11 3.51 -0.86
N THR A 109 -12.31 2.23 -0.57
CA THR A 109 -11.52 1.50 0.42
C THR A 109 -10.96 0.22 -0.20
N LEU A 110 -9.64 0.07 -0.17
CA LEU A 110 -8.91 -1.13 -0.55
C LEU A 110 -8.35 -1.78 0.71
N ARG A 111 -8.69 -3.04 0.95
CA ARG A 111 -8.21 -3.81 2.11
C ARG A 111 -7.65 -5.13 1.64
N HIS A 112 -6.44 -5.48 2.08
CA HIS A 112 -5.83 -6.76 1.70
C HIS A 112 -5.78 -6.97 0.18
N CYS A 113 -5.68 -5.87 -0.58
CA CYS A 113 -5.70 -5.89 -2.03
C CYS A 113 -4.29 -5.82 -2.60
N THR A 114 -4.11 -6.40 -3.78
CA THR A 114 -2.90 -6.19 -4.58
C THR A 114 -3.34 -5.65 -5.93
N LEU A 115 -3.03 -4.39 -6.20
CA LEU A 115 -3.04 -3.84 -7.55
C LEU A 115 -1.61 -4.06 -8.08
N VAL A 116 -1.42 -5.03 -8.99
CA VAL A 116 -0.08 -5.44 -9.42
C VAL A 116 0.70 -4.21 -9.89
N PRO A 117 1.85 -3.87 -9.25
CA PRO A 117 2.71 -2.80 -9.74
C PRO A 117 3.10 -3.08 -11.19
N GLY A 118 2.91 -2.09 -12.07
CA GLY A 118 3.17 -2.26 -13.51
C GLY A 118 2.04 -2.98 -14.25
N LEU A 119 0.88 -3.10 -13.60
CA LEU A 119 -0.38 -3.71 -14.04
C LEU A 119 -0.32 -5.21 -14.34
N ALA A 120 0.82 -5.75 -14.73
CA ALA A 120 1.07 -7.16 -14.96
C ALA A 120 2.59 -7.40 -14.96
N VAL A 121 2.99 -8.68 -14.84
CA VAL A 121 4.39 -9.11 -14.97
C VAL A 121 4.52 -10.13 -16.10
N ASP A 122 5.68 -10.14 -16.76
CA ASP A 122 6.04 -11.16 -17.74
C ASP A 122 6.50 -12.48 -17.07
N GLN A 123 6.93 -13.45 -17.89
CA GLN A 123 7.42 -14.74 -17.41
C GLN A 123 8.72 -14.65 -16.58
N ALA A 124 9.49 -13.57 -16.75
CA ALA A 124 10.69 -13.29 -15.98
C ALA A 124 10.41 -12.43 -14.73
N GLY A 125 9.12 -12.16 -14.44
CA GLY A 125 8.70 -11.32 -13.33
C GLY A 125 8.99 -9.83 -13.53
N GLN A 126 9.23 -9.38 -14.77
CA GLN A 126 9.39 -7.96 -15.06
C GLN A 126 8.02 -7.29 -15.22
N PRO A 127 7.81 -6.10 -14.63
CA PRO A 127 6.58 -5.34 -14.83
C PRO A 127 6.41 -4.93 -16.30
N LEU A 128 5.17 -4.97 -16.80
CA LEU A 128 4.87 -4.64 -18.20
C LEU A 128 4.59 -3.16 -18.44
N HIS A 129 4.00 -2.45 -17.47
CA HIS A 129 3.52 -1.06 -17.62
C HIS A 129 4.12 -0.11 -16.57
N LEU A 130 5.42 0.14 -16.66
CA LEU A 130 6.20 0.94 -15.69
C LEU A 130 5.64 2.35 -15.44
N SER A 131 5.11 3.00 -16.48
CA SER A 131 4.67 4.40 -16.42
C SER A 131 3.16 4.55 -16.27
N THR A 132 2.43 3.47 -15.95
CA THR A 132 0.98 3.54 -15.79
C THR A 132 0.60 3.38 -14.31
N PRO A 133 -0.14 4.35 -13.73
CA PRO A 133 -0.57 4.24 -12.34
C PRO A 133 -1.59 3.12 -12.18
N SER A 134 -1.50 2.40 -11.05
CA SER A 134 -2.43 1.33 -10.68
C SER A 134 -3.79 1.86 -10.21
N LEU A 135 -3.84 3.08 -9.69
CA LEU A 135 -5.08 3.75 -9.29
C LEU A 135 -5.10 5.19 -9.83
N ARG A 136 -6.18 5.54 -10.50
CA ARG A 136 -6.51 6.89 -10.95
C ARG A 136 -7.83 7.31 -10.33
N VAL A 137 -7.85 8.44 -9.64
CA VAL A 137 -9.08 9.00 -9.06
C VAL A 137 -9.27 10.42 -9.56
N ASN A 138 -10.30 10.61 -10.38
CA ASN A 138 -10.68 11.89 -10.95
C ASN A 138 -12.20 12.06 -10.82
N THR A 139 -12.64 12.39 -9.61
CA THR A 139 -14.04 12.67 -9.25
C THR A 139 -14.38 14.14 -9.46
N ASP A 140 -15.67 14.46 -9.39
CA ASP A 140 -16.15 15.82 -9.56
C ASP A 140 -15.49 16.79 -8.56
N THR A 141 -15.06 17.96 -9.05
CA THR A 141 -14.21 18.89 -8.28
C THR A 141 -14.93 19.59 -7.13
N ASP A 142 -16.25 19.56 -7.09
CA ASP A 142 -17.09 20.15 -6.04
C ASP A 142 -17.30 19.22 -4.83
N ILE A 143 -16.81 17.98 -4.90
CA ILE A 143 -16.81 17.04 -3.79
C ILE A 143 -15.39 16.73 -3.32
N THR A 144 -15.28 16.19 -2.11
CA THR A 144 -14.05 15.57 -1.62
C THR A 144 -14.22 14.05 -1.65
N THR A 145 -13.26 13.35 -2.25
CA THR A 145 -13.22 11.88 -2.25
C THR A 145 -12.14 11.38 -1.31
N VAL A 146 -12.45 10.37 -0.51
CA VAL A 146 -11.50 9.72 0.40
C VAL A 146 -11.09 8.37 -0.18
N VAL A 147 -9.79 8.10 -0.22
CA VAL A 147 -9.21 6.82 -0.64
C VAL A 147 -8.45 6.21 0.55
N GLU A 148 -8.81 5.00 0.94
CA GLU A 148 -8.14 4.26 2.02
C GLU A 148 -7.49 3.00 1.46
N LEU A 149 -6.21 2.80 1.74
CA LEU A 149 -5.47 1.57 1.49
C LEU A 149 -5.00 1.00 2.84
N ASP A 150 -5.46 -0.19 3.20
CA ASP A 150 -5.04 -0.91 4.40
C ASP A 150 -4.51 -2.30 4.02
N ARG A 151 -3.25 -2.59 4.36
CA ARG A 151 -2.57 -3.86 4.02
C ARG A 151 -2.61 -4.16 2.52
N CYS A 152 -2.29 -3.18 1.71
CA CYS A 152 -2.32 -3.28 0.25
C CYS A 152 -0.91 -3.25 -0.35
N ILE A 153 -0.81 -3.83 -1.56
CA ILE A 153 0.29 -3.57 -2.48
C ILE A 153 -0.31 -2.86 -3.68
N SER A 154 0.28 -1.74 -4.10
CA SER A 154 -0.17 -1.02 -5.28
C SER A 154 1.02 -0.45 -6.04
N GLY A 155 0.88 -0.28 -7.36
CA GLY A 155 1.68 0.68 -8.10
C GLY A 155 1.26 2.13 -7.81
N PRO A 156 1.68 3.10 -8.65
CA PRO A 156 1.42 4.52 -8.42
C PRO A 156 -0.07 4.87 -8.25
N LEU A 157 -0.35 5.81 -7.35
CA LEU A 157 -1.65 6.40 -7.04
C LEU A 157 -1.70 7.83 -7.61
N GLN A 158 -2.36 8.00 -8.74
CA GLN A 158 -2.59 9.29 -9.36
C GLN A 158 -3.97 9.83 -8.93
N LEU A 159 -3.97 10.67 -7.92
CA LEU A 159 -5.20 11.23 -7.33
C LEU A 159 -5.32 12.71 -7.67
N ALA A 160 -6.55 13.14 -7.96
CA ALA A 160 -6.88 14.54 -8.22
C ALA A 160 -6.76 15.43 -6.97
N ASP A 161 -6.82 16.73 -7.21
CA ASP A 161 -6.53 17.80 -6.27
C ASP A 161 -7.58 18.02 -5.17
N ASN A 162 -8.65 17.22 -5.17
CA ASN A 162 -9.77 17.14 -4.22
C ASN A 162 -9.84 15.75 -3.52
N VAL A 163 -8.83 14.91 -3.70
CA VAL A 163 -8.79 13.55 -3.17
C VAL A 163 -7.85 13.47 -1.97
N ASN A 164 -8.37 12.95 -0.86
CA ASN A 164 -7.62 12.68 0.36
C ASN A 164 -7.27 11.20 0.41
N VAL A 165 -6.02 10.86 0.72
CA VAL A 165 -5.56 9.47 0.76
C VAL A 165 -5.04 9.07 2.13
N SER A 166 -5.43 7.89 2.60
CA SER A 166 -4.83 7.20 3.74
C SER A 166 -4.17 5.91 3.26
N VAL A 167 -2.88 5.75 3.53
CA VAL A 167 -2.10 4.55 3.21
C VAL A 167 -1.55 3.99 4.50
N ARG A 168 -2.00 2.78 4.85
CA ARG A 168 -1.73 2.14 6.13
C ARG A 168 -1.23 0.72 5.92
N ASP A 169 -0.14 0.36 6.61
CA ASP A 169 0.36 -1.01 6.63
C ASP A 169 0.61 -1.56 5.20
N SER A 170 1.01 -0.69 4.25
CA SER A 170 0.94 -0.94 2.80
C SER A 170 2.24 -0.63 2.05
N ILE A 171 2.33 -1.10 0.81
CA ILE A 171 3.44 -0.85 -0.12
C ILE A 171 2.91 -0.12 -1.35
N ILE A 172 3.53 1.02 -1.68
CA ILE A 172 3.29 1.74 -2.95
C ILE A 172 4.58 1.73 -3.75
N ASP A 173 4.56 1.12 -4.93
CA ASP A 173 5.77 0.88 -5.73
C ASP A 173 5.76 1.60 -7.08
N GLY A 174 6.71 2.51 -7.26
CA GLY A 174 6.95 3.22 -8.52
C GLY A 174 7.83 2.47 -9.51
N LEU A 175 8.30 1.26 -9.19
CA LEU A 175 9.11 0.43 -10.08
C LEU A 175 10.39 1.13 -10.56
N GLY A 176 10.94 2.00 -9.73
CA GLY A 176 12.16 2.76 -10.03
C GLY A 176 11.98 3.87 -11.08
N VAL A 177 10.74 4.17 -11.51
CA VAL A 177 10.49 5.31 -12.40
C VAL A 177 10.65 6.64 -11.64
N THR A 178 10.90 7.72 -12.38
CA THR A 178 11.07 9.07 -11.83
C THR A 178 9.77 9.79 -11.52
N MET A 179 8.62 9.18 -11.86
CA MET A 179 7.32 9.79 -11.62
C MET A 179 6.95 9.75 -10.14
N THR A 180 6.13 10.71 -9.73
CA THR A 180 5.52 10.71 -8.40
C THR A 180 4.55 9.53 -8.27
N VAL A 181 4.72 8.74 -7.21
CA VAL A 181 3.92 7.54 -6.95
C VAL A 181 2.68 7.80 -6.10
N ILE A 182 2.61 8.93 -5.41
CA ILE A 182 1.41 9.38 -4.69
C ILE A 182 1.21 10.87 -4.97
N THR A 183 0.07 11.19 -5.59
CA THR A 183 -0.46 12.57 -5.67
C THR A 183 -1.76 12.70 -4.89
N GLY A 184 -2.24 13.92 -4.67
CA GLY A 184 -3.54 14.21 -4.04
C GLY A 184 -3.57 15.54 -3.30
N ASP A 185 -4.71 15.86 -2.68
CA ASP A 185 -4.82 17.02 -1.78
C ASP A 185 -4.11 16.72 -0.46
N THR A 186 -4.69 15.83 0.35
CA THR A 186 -4.10 15.42 1.64
C THR A 186 -3.68 13.96 1.65
N ALA A 187 -2.62 13.67 2.40
CA ALA A 187 -2.20 12.30 2.68
C ALA A 187 -2.02 12.04 4.18
N THR A 188 -2.37 10.83 4.59
CA THR A 188 -1.94 10.19 5.84
C THR A 188 -1.24 8.88 5.48
N ILE A 189 0.02 8.71 5.91
CA ILE A 189 0.83 7.55 5.57
C ILE A 189 1.38 6.95 6.87
N GLU A 190 0.99 5.71 7.16
CA GLU A 190 1.35 5.03 8.39
C GLU A 190 1.90 3.64 8.12
N ARG A 191 3.01 3.28 8.78
CA ARG A 191 3.60 1.93 8.72
C ARG A 191 3.65 1.40 7.29
N SER A 192 4.10 2.23 6.36
CA SER A 192 4.05 1.93 4.92
C SER A 192 5.41 2.17 4.26
N THR A 193 5.68 1.42 3.20
CA THR A 193 6.90 1.54 2.40
C THR A 193 6.56 2.15 1.04
N ILE A 194 7.09 3.34 0.77
CA ILE A 194 6.82 4.09 -0.46
C ILE A 194 8.08 4.08 -1.34
N LEU A 195 8.05 3.29 -2.40
CA LEU A 195 9.14 3.16 -3.38
C LEU A 195 8.96 4.16 -4.52
N GLY A 196 9.07 5.45 -4.21
CA GLY A 196 8.99 6.53 -5.20
C GLY A 196 8.63 7.87 -4.57
N ALA A 197 8.64 8.93 -5.37
CA ALA A 197 8.41 10.29 -4.89
C ALA A 197 6.94 10.51 -4.49
N THR A 198 6.69 11.29 -3.44
CA THR A 198 5.34 11.66 -2.99
C THR A 198 5.15 13.16 -3.15
N LYS A 199 4.04 13.60 -3.74
CA LYS A 199 3.73 15.02 -3.90
C LYS A 199 2.27 15.31 -3.58
N VAL A 200 2.03 15.98 -2.46
CA VAL A 200 0.68 16.30 -1.97
C VAL A 200 0.59 17.75 -1.53
N LYS A 201 -0.62 18.31 -1.47
CA LYS A 201 -0.80 19.66 -0.93
C LYS A 201 -0.56 19.68 0.57
N GLN A 202 -0.97 18.64 1.29
CA GLN A 202 -0.79 18.51 2.74
C GLN A 202 -0.48 17.06 3.12
N LEU A 203 0.40 16.87 4.09
CA LEU A 203 0.66 15.58 4.72
C LEU A 203 0.22 15.69 6.18
N ASP A 204 -0.96 15.17 6.50
CA ASP A 204 -1.55 15.26 7.84
C ASP A 204 -0.68 14.50 8.86
N LEU A 205 -0.26 13.30 8.48
CA LEU A 205 0.61 12.45 9.29
C LEU A 205 1.44 11.53 8.41
N GLY A 206 2.76 11.52 8.63
CA GLY A 206 3.65 10.44 8.20
C GLY A 206 4.21 9.73 9.42
N SER A 207 3.76 8.52 9.75
CA SER A 207 4.19 7.81 10.98
C SER A 207 4.79 6.45 10.66
N GLU A 208 5.93 6.12 11.27
CA GLU A 208 6.54 4.78 11.21
C GLU A 208 6.74 4.26 9.79
N SER A 209 6.97 5.15 8.81
CA SER A 209 6.98 4.83 7.39
C SER A 209 8.36 5.01 6.78
N ILE A 210 8.58 4.37 5.63
CA ILE A 210 9.83 4.49 4.86
C ILE A 210 9.50 5.15 3.52
N PHE A 211 10.11 6.31 3.27
CA PHE A 211 10.07 6.98 1.98
C PHE A 211 11.41 6.79 1.26
N MET A 212 11.39 6.17 0.08
CA MET A 212 12.64 5.91 -0.67
C MET A 212 13.04 7.03 -1.62
N GLN A 213 12.15 7.97 -1.91
CA GLN A 213 12.43 9.19 -2.67
C GLN A 213 11.72 10.38 -2.03
N ASP A 214 11.92 11.56 -2.63
CA ASP A 214 11.51 12.81 -2.02
C ASP A 214 10.01 12.92 -1.78
N VAL A 215 9.69 13.45 -0.59
CA VAL A 215 8.34 13.82 -0.18
C VAL A 215 8.23 15.34 -0.28
N ILE A 216 7.36 15.82 -1.18
CA ILE A 216 7.14 17.24 -1.44
C ILE A 216 5.73 17.62 -0.98
N VAL A 217 5.66 18.49 0.04
CA VAL A 217 4.40 18.96 0.63
C VAL A 217 4.31 20.48 0.51
N THR A 218 3.22 20.99 -0.05
CA THR A 218 3.02 22.43 -0.26
C THR A 218 2.67 23.17 1.03
N ARG A 219 1.72 22.66 1.83
CA ARG A 219 1.22 23.24 3.09
C ARG A 219 1.95 22.62 4.28
N ARG A 220 3.15 23.09 4.57
CA ARG A 220 4.04 22.52 5.61
C ARG A 220 3.72 22.94 7.03
N GLN A 221 2.88 23.96 7.20
CA GLN A 221 2.45 24.48 8.50
C GLN A 221 1.40 23.58 9.18
N LEU A 222 0.95 22.52 8.51
CA LEU A 222 -0.02 21.55 9.02
C LEU A 222 0.60 20.15 8.96
N GLY A 223 0.26 19.33 9.95
CA GLY A 223 0.69 17.94 10.04
C GLY A 223 2.09 17.73 10.61
N CYS A 224 2.52 16.47 10.66
CA CYS A 224 3.85 16.08 11.14
C CYS A 224 4.34 14.80 10.48
N VAL A 225 5.65 14.61 10.45
CA VAL A 225 6.28 13.32 10.12
C VAL A 225 7.02 12.84 11.36
N ARG A 226 6.82 11.59 11.76
CA ARG A 226 7.41 11.05 12.99
C ARG A 226 7.85 9.60 12.84
N PHE A 227 8.92 9.24 13.56
CA PHE A 227 9.43 7.87 13.63
C PHE A 227 9.61 7.20 12.26
N SER A 228 9.91 8.00 11.24
CA SER A 228 9.93 7.58 9.84
C SER A 228 11.31 7.80 9.24
N TYR A 229 11.62 7.08 8.17
CA TYR A 229 12.78 7.41 7.33
C TYR A 229 12.34 8.38 6.22
N VAL A 230 12.99 9.54 6.15
CA VAL A 230 12.68 10.59 5.16
C VAL A 230 13.97 11.05 4.48
N PRO A 231 14.04 11.03 3.14
CA PRO A 231 15.21 11.50 2.41
C PRO A 231 15.56 12.97 2.71
N ARG A 232 16.83 13.30 2.55
CA ARG A 232 17.40 14.61 2.88
C ARG A 232 16.67 15.76 2.18
N ASP A 233 16.41 15.61 0.89
CA ASP A 233 15.91 16.70 0.03
C ASP A 233 14.37 16.82 0.04
N SER A 234 13.71 16.01 0.89
CA SER A 234 12.26 16.07 1.07
C SER A 234 11.82 17.37 1.77
N VAL A 235 10.76 17.96 1.23
CA VAL A 235 10.13 19.18 1.73
C VAL A 235 8.85 18.79 2.47
N THR A 236 8.95 18.55 3.79
CA THR A 236 7.86 18.03 4.63
C THR A 236 7.41 19.06 5.69
N PRO A 237 6.30 18.78 6.41
CA PRO A 237 6.03 19.37 7.73
C PRO A 237 7.14 19.04 8.74
N GLU A 238 6.95 19.46 10.00
CA GLU A 238 7.89 19.19 11.08
C GLU A 238 8.18 17.69 11.22
N ARG A 239 9.47 17.37 11.40
CA ARG A 239 9.95 16.00 11.55
C ARG A 239 10.32 15.73 13.00
N TYR A 240 9.72 14.72 13.59
CA TYR A 240 9.93 14.31 14.98
C TYR A 240 10.54 12.93 15.05
N ARG A 241 11.80 12.83 15.51
CA ARG A 241 12.52 11.56 15.65
C ARG A 241 12.55 10.73 14.36
N CYS A 242 12.61 11.41 13.20
CA CYS A 242 12.81 10.76 11.92
C CYS A 242 14.28 10.42 11.71
N GLN A 243 14.55 9.41 10.89
CA GLN A 243 15.89 9.15 10.37
C GLN A 243 16.04 9.78 8.98
N PRO A 244 17.23 10.29 8.62
CA PRO A 244 18.46 10.31 9.44
C PRO A 244 18.54 11.48 10.45
N ASP A 245 17.54 12.37 10.52
CA ASP A 245 17.57 13.60 11.31
C ASP A 245 17.95 13.38 12.79
N LEU A 246 17.41 12.33 13.41
CA LEU A 246 17.67 11.97 14.80
C LEU A 246 19.14 11.58 15.03
N ALA A 247 19.71 10.76 14.14
CA ALA A 247 21.12 10.36 14.22
C ALA A 247 22.09 11.51 13.96
N LEU A 248 21.62 12.58 13.30
CA LEU A 248 22.42 13.74 12.93
C LEU A 248 22.36 14.89 13.94
N LYS A 249 21.47 14.82 14.95
CA LYS A 249 21.12 15.94 15.84
C LYS A 249 22.33 16.68 16.45
N ASP A 250 23.39 15.96 16.80
CA ASP A 250 24.58 16.49 17.46
C ASP A 250 25.86 16.32 16.62
N VAL A 251 25.73 16.02 15.32
CA VAL A 251 26.86 15.79 14.41
C VAL A 251 27.11 17.03 13.57
N THR A 252 28.24 17.71 13.79
CA THR A 252 28.54 19.00 13.15
C THR A 252 29.47 18.89 11.94
N ALA A 253 30.38 17.91 11.92
CA ALA A 253 31.31 17.71 10.82
C ALA A 253 30.60 17.12 9.59
N ILE A 254 30.67 17.83 8.46
CA ILE A 254 30.03 17.41 7.19
C ILE A 254 30.43 15.98 6.79
N PRO A 255 31.72 15.57 6.84
CA PRO A 255 32.10 14.20 6.49
C PRO A 255 31.43 13.13 7.35
N ASP A 256 31.26 13.39 8.64
CA ASP A 256 30.60 12.45 9.57
C ASP A 256 29.11 12.36 9.29
N GLN A 257 28.46 13.48 8.98
CA GLN A 257 27.06 13.48 8.57
C GLN A 257 26.85 12.67 7.28
N ASP A 258 27.74 12.81 6.30
CA ASP A 258 27.64 12.09 5.02
C ASP A 258 27.88 10.58 5.20
N ASN A 259 28.82 10.19 6.06
CA ASN A 259 29.02 8.80 6.46
C ASN A 259 27.78 8.21 7.15
N ILE A 260 27.15 8.97 8.05
CA ILE A 260 25.92 8.55 8.72
C ILE A 260 24.78 8.38 7.71
N ARG A 261 24.59 9.34 6.79
CA ARG A 261 23.55 9.25 5.75
C ARG A 261 23.77 8.04 4.83
N ALA A 262 25.01 7.80 4.41
CA ALA A 262 25.34 6.66 3.56
C ALA A 262 25.04 5.32 4.25
N ARG A 263 25.33 5.20 5.56
CA ARG A 263 25.01 4.01 6.35
C ARG A 263 23.51 3.88 6.64
N LEU A 264 22.84 4.99 6.97
CA LEU A 264 21.42 5.04 7.33
C LEU A 264 20.50 5.09 6.11
N THR A 265 20.81 4.28 5.09
CA THR A 265 19.92 4.09 3.94
C THR A 265 19.11 2.81 4.16
N PRO A 266 17.77 2.84 4.03
CA PRO A 266 16.96 1.63 4.10
C PRO A 266 17.44 0.62 3.06
N SER A 267 17.65 -0.62 3.50
CA SER A 267 18.01 -1.72 2.62
C SER A 267 17.01 -2.85 2.79
N PHE A 268 16.71 -3.52 1.68
CA PHE A 268 15.67 -4.54 1.60
C PHE A 268 16.28 -5.85 1.10
N THR A 269 15.72 -6.97 1.56
CA THR A 269 16.09 -8.31 1.07
C THR A 269 15.71 -8.46 -0.40
N ALA A 270 14.54 -7.95 -0.80
CA ALA A 270 14.11 -7.91 -2.20
C ALA A 270 13.29 -6.65 -2.49
N LEU A 271 13.43 -6.13 -3.70
CA LEU A 271 12.67 -4.97 -4.21
C LEU A 271 11.86 -5.29 -5.46
N ARG A 272 11.93 -6.52 -5.99
CA ARG A 272 11.15 -6.92 -7.14
C ARG A 272 9.82 -7.49 -6.67
N TYR A 273 8.72 -6.93 -7.16
CA TYR A 273 7.41 -7.52 -6.96
C TYR A 273 7.39 -8.98 -7.48
N GLY A 274 6.91 -9.90 -6.64
CA GLY A 274 6.91 -11.35 -6.92
C GLY A 274 7.95 -12.13 -6.13
N ASP A 275 9.00 -11.47 -5.63
CA ASP A 275 9.95 -12.09 -4.70
C ASP A 275 9.30 -12.30 -3.32
N ALA A 276 9.60 -13.42 -2.66
CA ALA A 276 8.97 -13.77 -1.37
C ALA A 276 9.25 -12.73 -0.26
N ALA A 277 10.45 -12.15 -0.26
CA ALA A 277 10.90 -11.15 0.71
C ALA A 277 10.66 -9.70 0.23
N TYR A 278 9.69 -9.48 -0.67
CA TYR A 278 9.42 -8.19 -1.28
C TYR A 278 9.20 -7.07 -0.24
N THR A 279 10.07 -6.07 -0.27
CA THR A 279 10.18 -4.93 0.67
C THR A 279 10.37 -5.29 2.15
N GLN A 280 10.73 -6.54 2.45
CA GLN A 280 11.21 -6.90 3.78
C GLN A 280 12.56 -6.21 4.00
N LEU A 281 12.75 -5.56 5.15
CA LEU A 281 14.05 -5.00 5.49
C LEU A 281 15.12 -6.10 5.52
N SER A 282 16.29 -5.78 4.98
CA SER A 282 17.45 -6.66 5.07
C SER A 282 17.89 -6.81 6.53
N ASN A 283 18.42 -7.97 6.89
CA ASN A 283 19.06 -8.18 8.20
C ASN A 283 20.28 -7.26 8.41
N GLN A 284 20.82 -6.66 7.34
CA GLN A 284 21.91 -5.70 7.38
C GLN A 284 21.41 -4.23 7.40
N CYS A 285 20.08 -4.02 7.35
CA CYS A 285 19.52 -2.69 7.46
C CYS A 285 19.91 -2.06 8.81
N ALA A 286 20.14 -0.75 8.81
CA ALA A 286 20.53 -0.02 9.99
C ALA A 286 19.51 -0.25 11.13
N VAL A 287 20.03 -0.51 12.33
CA VAL A 287 19.19 -0.77 13.51
C VAL A 287 18.24 0.39 13.79
N GLU A 288 18.67 1.62 13.50
CA GLU A 288 17.87 2.83 13.63
C GLU A 288 16.61 2.84 12.76
N ILE A 289 16.55 2.03 11.71
CA ILE A 289 15.38 1.82 10.85
C ILE A 289 14.66 0.53 11.26
N ALA A 290 15.41 -0.55 11.52
CA ALA A 290 14.87 -1.86 11.91
C ALA A 290 14.20 -1.88 13.29
N THR A 291 14.46 -0.88 14.14
CA THR A 291 13.80 -0.66 15.44
C THR A 291 13.34 0.80 15.59
N GLY A 292 13.11 1.49 14.47
CA GLY A 292 12.89 2.93 14.44
C GLY A 292 11.46 3.41 14.70
N ALA A 293 10.50 2.49 14.77
CA ALA A 293 9.10 2.83 15.07
C ALA A 293 8.94 3.32 16.53
N GLU A 294 7.81 3.95 16.83
CA GLU A 294 7.49 4.50 18.16
C GLU A 294 7.58 3.45 19.27
N ASP A 295 7.17 2.21 18.98
CA ASP A 295 7.19 1.08 19.91
C ASP A 295 8.46 0.23 19.84
N GLY A 296 9.43 0.62 19.01
CA GLY A 296 10.68 -0.13 18.80
C GLY A 296 10.58 -1.23 17.74
N SER A 297 9.46 -1.33 17.00
CA SER A 297 9.40 -2.19 15.81
C SER A 297 10.15 -1.58 14.62
N GLU A 298 10.21 -2.32 13.52
CA GLU A 298 10.73 -1.78 12.26
C GLU A 298 9.80 -0.71 11.69
N MET A 299 10.38 0.25 10.96
CA MET A 299 9.64 1.19 10.12
C MET A 299 9.13 0.48 8.84
N GLY A 300 8.08 1.03 8.23
CA GLY A 300 7.57 0.59 6.92
C GLY A 300 6.49 -0.50 7.02
N ALA A 301 6.17 -1.09 5.87
CA ALA A 301 5.04 -2.03 5.69
C ALA A 301 5.08 -3.25 6.64
N PHE A 302 6.27 -3.67 7.05
CA PHE A 302 6.46 -4.84 7.91
C PHE A 302 6.39 -4.53 9.41
N SER A 303 6.20 -3.26 9.82
CA SER A 303 6.04 -2.85 11.22
C SER A 303 5.02 -3.73 11.98
N LEU A 304 3.91 -4.08 11.32
CA LEU A 304 2.84 -4.93 11.88
C LEU A 304 3.31 -6.35 12.27
N VAL A 305 4.37 -6.88 11.64
CA VAL A 305 4.89 -8.22 11.90
C VAL A 305 5.61 -8.26 13.24
N LYS A 306 6.13 -7.11 13.70
CA LYS A 306 6.87 -6.96 14.95
C LYS A 306 8.11 -7.86 15.00
N GLN A 307 8.84 -7.93 13.88
CA GLN A 307 10.00 -8.80 13.72
C GLN A 307 11.08 -8.54 14.77
N ALA A 308 11.40 -7.26 15.02
CA ALA A 308 12.35 -6.86 16.07
C ALA A 308 11.97 -7.42 17.44
N HIS A 309 10.70 -7.32 17.83
CA HIS A 309 10.21 -7.87 19.10
C HIS A 309 10.26 -9.40 19.15
N ARG A 310 9.89 -10.08 18.05
CA ARG A 310 9.98 -11.56 17.99
C ARG A 310 11.41 -12.04 18.20
N VAL A 311 12.37 -11.39 17.56
CA VAL A 311 13.80 -11.71 17.69
C VAL A 311 14.29 -11.41 19.11
N ALA A 312 13.93 -10.25 19.68
CA ALA A 312 14.31 -9.88 21.05
C ALA A 312 13.75 -10.86 22.09
N ASN A 313 12.47 -11.22 21.99
CA ASN A 313 11.83 -12.19 22.88
C ASN A 313 12.44 -13.59 22.74
N LEU A 314 12.77 -14.02 21.52
CA LEU A 314 13.43 -15.29 21.29
C LEU A 314 14.84 -15.31 21.90
N ARG A 315 15.62 -14.24 21.74
CA ARG A 315 16.94 -14.13 22.38
C ARG A 315 16.84 -14.18 23.90
N ALA A 316 15.95 -13.41 24.50
CA ALA A 316 15.74 -13.44 25.95
C ALA A 316 15.36 -14.84 26.46
N SER A 317 14.52 -15.55 25.71
CA SER A 317 14.14 -16.94 26.05
C SER A 317 15.32 -17.91 25.90
N LEU A 318 16.17 -17.73 24.89
CA LEU A 318 17.37 -18.56 24.74
C LEU A 318 18.36 -18.28 25.87
N ASP A 319 18.60 -17.02 26.22
CA ASP A 319 19.51 -16.65 27.31
C ASP A 319 19.07 -17.22 28.67
N GLU A 320 17.75 -17.28 28.91
CA GLU A 320 17.20 -17.80 30.17
C GLU A 320 17.16 -19.34 30.22
N TYR A 321 16.81 -20.00 29.10
CA TYR A 321 16.47 -21.43 29.09
C TYR A 321 17.49 -22.33 28.38
N LEU A 322 18.48 -21.77 27.68
CA LEU A 322 19.50 -22.58 27.00
C LEU A 322 20.40 -23.26 28.03
N ARG A 323 20.53 -24.58 27.92
CA ARG A 323 21.34 -25.36 28.84
C ARG A 323 22.82 -25.02 28.68
N PHE A 324 23.53 -25.07 29.79
CA PHE A 324 24.98 -24.93 29.80
C PHE A 324 25.65 -25.89 28.80
N GLY A 325 26.61 -25.35 28.03
CA GLY A 325 27.34 -26.09 27.00
C GLY A 325 26.65 -26.17 25.63
N LEU A 326 25.50 -25.51 25.43
CA LEU A 326 24.86 -25.36 24.13
C LEU A 326 24.98 -23.92 23.62
N GLU A 327 25.04 -23.77 22.29
CA GLU A 327 24.96 -22.49 21.59
C GLU A 327 23.77 -22.51 20.63
N ALA A 328 23.05 -21.39 20.53
CA ALA A 328 21.89 -21.25 19.66
C ALA A 328 22.06 -20.02 18.76
N GLY A 329 21.75 -20.19 17.47
CA GLY A 329 21.71 -19.11 16.49
C GLY A 329 20.29 -18.89 15.97
N ILE A 330 19.94 -17.65 15.63
CA ILE A 330 18.68 -17.31 14.96
C ILE A 330 18.96 -17.18 13.47
N PHE A 331 18.29 -17.99 12.66
CA PHE A 331 18.38 -17.98 11.21
C PHE A 331 17.02 -17.62 10.63
N PHE A 332 17.01 -16.72 9.65
CA PHE A 332 15.80 -16.34 8.94
C PHE A 332 15.67 -17.21 7.68
N ALA A 333 14.50 -17.80 7.48
CA ALA A 333 14.18 -18.49 6.24
C ALA A 333 13.97 -17.44 5.14
N SER A 334 14.75 -17.55 4.07
CA SER A 334 14.63 -16.75 2.83
C SER A 334 13.70 -17.43 1.83
#